data_AF-A0A914SW87-F1
#
_entry.id   AF-A0A914SW87-F1
#
_cell.length_a   1.000
_cell.length_b   1.000
_cell.length_c   1.000
_cell.angle_alpha   90.00
_cell.angle_beta   90.00
_cell.angle_gamma   90.00
#
_symmetry.space_group_name_H-M   'P 1'
#
loop_
_entity.id
_entity.type
_entity.pdbx_description
1 polymer ?
#
loop_
_entity_poly.entity_id
_entity_poly.type
_entity_poly.pdbx_seq_one_letter_code
_entity_poly.pdbx_strand_id
1 'polypeptide(L)'
;MSMTKRISFNVGGRIFETTELTIRRIPSTRLTSLLDESPDSDEFFIDHDPRYFEVVLNFLRSRSFPADYAEHIIDDVEREAKFYGISELANCCRTLREPLKMNDEVQWRKDAIEHYWRNFVQCVVDNSLKMPFTFEKNSHFFAKCIACSEEYDPKTSNVYDVHVDDWSALAHHMISLKGKVIQVIGQTCVMVKFENNTTVHLPRTAVKRIGNLLDLSDKTTNTSARKQPLTSTASVR
;
A
#
# COMPACT_ATOMS: atom_id res chain seq x y z
N MET A 1 -16.42 -24.78 -23.35
CA MET A 1 -15.56 -24.24 -22.27
C MET A 1 -14.78 -25.41 -21.72
N SER A 2 -13.47 -25.47 -21.92
CA SER A 2 -12.63 -26.53 -21.34
C SER A 2 -12.75 -26.43 -19.81
N MET A 3 -13.15 -27.52 -19.15
CA MET A 3 -13.09 -27.60 -17.69
C MET A 3 -11.61 -27.49 -17.32
N THR A 4 -11.25 -26.44 -16.60
CA THR A 4 -9.88 -26.28 -16.12
C THR A 4 -9.57 -27.36 -15.10
N LYS A 5 -8.54 -28.17 -15.37
CA LYS A 5 -8.08 -29.26 -14.51
C LYS A 5 -7.88 -28.74 -13.08
N ARG A 6 -8.54 -29.39 -12.11
CA ARG A 6 -8.35 -29.11 -10.69
C ARG A 6 -7.08 -29.79 -10.22
N ILE A 7 -6.35 -29.11 -9.35
CA ILE A 7 -5.10 -29.58 -8.77
C ILE A 7 -5.05 -29.18 -7.29
N SER A 8 -4.35 -29.99 -6.50
CA SER A 8 -4.19 -29.83 -5.07
C SER A 8 -2.72 -29.67 -4.71
N PHE A 9 -2.39 -28.68 -3.89
CA PHE A 9 -1.06 -28.53 -3.29
C PHE A 9 -1.15 -28.84 -1.80
N ASN A 10 -0.44 -29.86 -1.35
CA ASN A 10 -0.24 -30.16 0.06
C ASN A 10 1.04 -29.45 0.53
N VAL A 11 0.89 -28.30 1.19
CA VAL A 11 2.01 -27.47 1.66
C VAL A 11 2.17 -27.70 3.16
N GLY A 12 3.23 -28.41 3.58
CA GLY A 12 3.52 -28.68 4.98
C GLY A 12 2.37 -29.34 5.75
N GLY A 13 1.53 -30.13 5.07
CA GLY A 13 0.35 -30.80 5.64
C GLY A 13 -0.98 -30.06 5.47
N ARG A 14 -1.00 -28.82 4.94
CA ARG A 14 -2.23 -28.10 4.61
C ARG A 14 -2.52 -28.19 3.12
N ILE A 15 -3.72 -28.65 2.77
CA ILE A 15 -4.15 -28.82 1.37
C ILE A 15 -4.78 -27.53 0.85
N PHE A 16 -4.36 -27.11 -0.34
CA PHE A 16 -4.88 -25.97 -1.08
C PHE A 16 -5.30 -26.40 -2.48
N GLU A 17 -6.59 -26.24 -2.78
CA GLU A 17 -7.14 -26.58 -4.09
C GLU A 17 -7.16 -25.36 -5.02
N THR A 18 -6.84 -25.59 -6.30
CA THR A 18 -6.88 -24.58 -7.34
C THR A 18 -7.05 -25.21 -8.73
N THR A 19 -6.88 -24.41 -9.77
CA THR A 19 -6.89 -24.87 -11.16
C THR A 19 -5.53 -24.71 -11.80
N GLU A 20 -5.21 -25.58 -12.75
CA GLU A 20 -4.00 -25.47 -13.57
C GLU A 20 -3.87 -24.08 -14.22
N LEU A 21 -4.99 -23.51 -14.69
CA LEU A 21 -5.03 -22.15 -15.27
C LEU A 21 -4.52 -21.09 -14.30
N THR A 22 -4.82 -21.22 -13.02
CA THR A 22 -4.36 -20.26 -12.00
C THR A 22 -2.85 -20.34 -11.82
N ILE A 23 -2.29 -21.54 -11.76
CA ILE A 23 -0.86 -21.76 -11.59
C ILE A 23 -0.08 -21.31 -12.83
N ARG A 24 -0.57 -21.64 -14.03
CA ARG A 24 0.05 -21.25 -15.30
C ARG A 24 -0.10 -19.77 -15.64
N ARG A 25 -0.77 -18.98 -14.79
CA ARG A 25 -0.91 -17.54 -15.03
C ARG A 25 0.43 -16.79 -15.00
N ILE A 26 1.40 -17.29 -14.24
CA ILE A 26 2.77 -16.78 -14.25
C ILE A 26 3.67 -17.95 -14.67
N PRO A 27 4.34 -17.90 -15.84
CA PRO A 27 5.21 -18.96 -16.29
C PRO A 27 6.51 -18.99 -15.47
N SER A 28 7.23 -20.11 -15.56
CA SER A 28 8.57 -20.26 -14.96
C SER A 28 8.64 -20.05 -13.44
N THR A 29 7.53 -20.34 -12.75
CA THR A 29 7.48 -20.43 -11.29
C THR A 29 7.76 -21.85 -10.83
N ARG A 30 8.11 -22.03 -9.55
CA ARG A 30 8.27 -23.37 -8.97
C ARG A 30 6.99 -24.19 -9.07
N LEU A 31 5.82 -23.56 -8.91
CA LEU A 31 4.53 -24.23 -9.03
C LEU A 31 4.27 -24.71 -10.47
N THR A 32 4.62 -23.91 -11.48
CA THR A 32 4.51 -24.37 -12.87
C THR A 32 5.49 -25.50 -13.18
N SER A 33 6.71 -25.47 -12.63
CA SER A 33 7.68 -26.56 -12.81
C SER A 33 7.18 -27.89 -12.24
N LEU A 34 6.54 -27.88 -11.06
CA LEU A 34 5.94 -29.09 -10.49
C LEU A 34 4.87 -29.70 -11.41
N LEU A 35 4.03 -28.86 -12.04
CA LEU A 35 3.02 -29.30 -13.00
C LEU A 35 3.66 -29.89 -14.26
N ASP A 36 4.73 -29.28 -14.76
CA ASP A 36 5.40 -29.71 -15.98
C ASP A 36 6.20 -31.01 -15.77
N GLU A 37 6.74 -31.23 -14.57
CA GLU A 37 7.44 -32.46 -14.18
C GLU A 37 6.50 -33.67 -13.99
N SER A 38 5.23 -33.43 -13.69
CA SER A 38 4.24 -34.48 -13.42
C SER A 38 2.85 -34.09 -13.96
N PRO A 39 2.66 -34.07 -15.29
CA PRO A 39 1.46 -33.54 -15.94
C PRO A 39 0.19 -34.35 -15.63
N ASP A 40 0.35 -35.64 -15.33
CA ASP A 40 -0.75 -36.54 -14.98
C ASP A 40 -1.13 -36.50 -13.50
N SER A 41 -0.35 -35.81 -12.64
CA SER A 41 -0.68 -35.69 -11.22
C SER A 41 -1.76 -34.64 -10.98
N ASP A 42 -2.62 -34.93 -10.01
CA ASP A 42 -3.63 -34.01 -9.48
C ASP A 42 -3.25 -33.47 -8.09
N GLU A 43 -2.21 -34.03 -7.45
CA GLU A 43 -1.74 -33.63 -6.12
C GLU A 43 -0.22 -33.45 -6.09
N PHE A 44 0.23 -32.38 -5.44
CA PHE A 44 1.64 -32.01 -5.32
C PHE A 44 1.99 -31.69 -3.88
N PHE A 45 2.98 -32.38 -3.33
CA PHE A 45 3.50 -32.10 -1.99
C PHE A 45 4.62 -31.07 -2.02
N ILE A 46 4.57 -30.10 -1.11
CA ILE A 46 5.59 -29.07 -0.91
C ILE A 46 5.97 -29.07 0.58
N ASP A 47 7.23 -29.41 0.88
CA ASP A 47 7.77 -29.35 2.23
C ASP A 47 8.11 -27.89 2.61
N HIS A 48 7.09 -27.12 2.99
CA HIS A 48 7.19 -25.70 3.35
C HIS A 48 6.09 -25.27 4.33
N ASP A 49 6.31 -24.19 5.11
CA ASP A 49 5.27 -23.62 5.98
C ASP A 49 4.09 -23.10 5.13
N PRO A 50 2.85 -23.56 5.37
CA PRO A 50 1.67 -23.12 4.60
C PRO A 50 1.14 -21.73 4.94
N ARG A 51 1.65 -21.07 6.00
CA ARG A 51 1.06 -19.85 6.59
C ARG A 51 0.72 -18.76 5.57
N TYR A 52 1.63 -18.50 4.64
CA TYR A 52 1.51 -17.41 3.66
C TYR A 52 1.22 -17.91 2.23
N PHE A 53 1.05 -19.23 2.04
CA PHE A 53 0.73 -19.79 0.73
C PHE A 53 -0.63 -19.32 0.20
N GLU A 54 -1.59 -19.04 1.08
CA GLU A 54 -2.88 -18.45 0.70
C GLU A 54 -2.71 -17.10 -0.01
N VAL A 55 -1.78 -16.27 0.46
CA VAL A 55 -1.49 -14.96 -0.13
C VAL A 55 -0.89 -15.13 -1.53
N VAL A 56 0.06 -16.06 -1.67
CA VAL A 56 0.65 -16.45 -2.95
C VAL A 56 -0.42 -16.92 -3.93
N LEU A 57 -1.30 -17.82 -3.50
CA LEU A 57 -2.34 -18.39 -4.36
C LEU A 57 -3.39 -17.35 -4.76
N ASN A 58 -3.79 -16.47 -3.83
CA ASN A 58 -4.73 -15.39 -4.12
C ASN A 58 -4.14 -14.35 -5.09
N PHE A 59 -2.82 -14.10 -5.02
CA PHE A 59 -2.13 -13.28 -6.00
C PHE A 59 -2.18 -13.91 -7.40
N LEU A 60 -1.96 -15.22 -7.53
CA LEU A 60 -2.11 -15.95 -8.81
C LEU A 60 -3.57 -15.91 -9.32
N ARG A 61 -4.57 -15.99 -8.43
CA ARG A 61 -6.01 -15.94 -8.79
C ARG A 61 -6.50 -14.58 -9.25
N SER A 62 -6.01 -13.50 -8.65
CA SER A 62 -6.57 -12.14 -8.85
C SER A 62 -5.65 -11.19 -9.59
N ARG A 63 -4.34 -11.49 -9.65
CA ARG A 63 -3.30 -10.53 -10.07
C ARG A 63 -3.35 -9.23 -9.27
N SER A 64 -3.73 -9.32 -7.99
CA SER A 64 -3.81 -8.20 -7.07
C SER A 64 -3.11 -8.54 -5.77
N PHE A 65 -2.41 -7.56 -5.21
CA PHE A 65 -1.84 -7.63 -3.87
C PHE A 65 -2.45 -6.51 -3.00
N PRO A 66 -3.43 -6.82 -2.14
CA PRO A 66 -4.04 -5.84 -1.26
C PRO A 66 -3.01 -5.06 -0.45
N ALA A 67 -3.05 -3.73 -0.55
CA ALA A 67 -2.27 -2.83 0.31
C ALA A 67 -2.71 -2.87 1.79
N ASP A 68 -3.80 -3.58 2.09
CA ASP A 68 -4.33 -3.79 3.45
C ASP A 68 -3.63 -4.93 4.19
N TYR A 69 -2.76 -5.71 3.53
CA TYR A 69 -1.93 -6.64 4.26
C TYR A 69 -1.06 -5.86 5.25
N ALA A 70 -1.20 -6.22 6.51
CA ALA A 70 -0.57 -5.51 7.59
C ALA A 70 0.95 -5.53 7.39
N GLU A 71 1.58 -4.38 7.61
CA GLU A 71 3.00 -4.12 7.35
C GLU A 71 3.93 -5.20 7.92
N HIS A 72 3.51 -5.84 9.01
CA HIS A 72 4.24 -6.91 9.69
C HIS A 72 4.35 -8.24 8.93
N ILE A 73 3.51 -8.51 7.91
CA ILE A 73 3.62 -9.76 7.13
C ILE A 73 4.37 -9.59 5.80
N ILE A 74 4.68 -8.35 5.40
CA ILE A 74 5.21 -8.06 4.06
C ILE A 74 6.55 -8.76 3.82
N ASP A 75 7.42 -8.80 4.83
CA ASP A 75 8.74 -9.45 4.72
C ASP A 75 8.59 -10.97 4.57
N ASP A 76 7.66 -11.58 5.29
CA ASP A 76 7.39 -13.01 5.20
C ASP A 76 6.80 -13.37 3.83
N VAL A 77 5.85 -12.56 3.34
CA VAL A 77 5.28 -12.75 2.00
C VAL A 77 6.33 -12.53 0.91
N GLU A 78 7.28 -11.61 1.06
CA GLU A 78 8.38 -11.47 0.10
C GLU A 78 9.27 -12.72 0.08
N ARG A 79 9.52 -13.34 1.25
CA ARG A 79 10.29 -14.59 1.34
C ARG A 79 9.57 -15.73 0.61
N GLU A 80 8.26 -15.88 0.81
CA GLU A 80 7.46 -16.86 0.05
C GLU A 80 7.48 -16.59 -1.44
N ALA A 81 7.29 -15.34 -1.85
CA ALA A 81 7.30 -14.96 -3.26
C ALA A 81 8.61 -15.35 -3.94
N LYS A 82 9.75 -15.19 -3.25
CA LYS A 82 11.06 -15.66 -3.72
C LYS A 82 11.14 -17.18 -3.77
N PHE A 83 10.66 -17.89 -2.74
CA PHE A 83 10.66 -19.35 -2.69
C PHE A 83 9.86 -19.99 -3.85
N TYR A 84 8.70 -19.43 -4.18
CA TYR A 84 7.87 -19.91 -5.29
C TYR A 84 8.28 -19.35 -6.66
N GLY A 85 9.25 -18.43 -6.72
CA GLY A 85 9.73 -17.81 -7.96
C GLY A 85 8.79 -16.78 -8.57
N ILE A 86 7.92 -16.16 -7.76
CA ILE A 86 6.92 -15.18 -8.20
C ILE A 86 7.48 -13.77 -8.04
N SER A 87 8.28 -13.36 -9.02
CA SER A 87 9.04 -12.10 -8.98
C SER A 87 8.13 -10.87 -8.87
N GLU A 88 6.96 -10.87 -9.49
CA GLU A 88 6.04 -9.74 -9.43
C GLU A 88 5.44 -9.54 -8.04
N LEU A 89 5.18 -10.62 -7.30
CA LEU A 89 4.71 -10.54 -5.91
C LEU A 89 5.82 -10.00 -5.00
N ALA A 90 7.06 -10.45 -5.19
CA ALA A 90 8.21 -9.94 -4.45
C ALA A 90 8.44 -8.44 -4.72
N ASN A 91 8.24 -8.00 -5.97
CA ASN A 91 8.25 -6.60 -6.36
C ASN A 91 7.15 -5.79 -5.66
N CYS A 92 5.91 -6.29 -5.62
CA CYS A 92 4.82 -5.64 -4.90
C CYS A 92 5.18 -5.42 -3.42
N CYS A 93 5.77 -6.42 -2.75
CA CYS A 93 6.21 -6.32 -1.36
C CYS A 93 7.32 -5.27 -1.17
N ARG A 94 8.22 -5.10 -2.14
CA ARG A 94 9.23 -4.02 -2.13
C ARG A 94 8.59 -2.64 -2.29
N THR A 95 7.68 -2.50 -3.24
CA THR A 95 6.97 -1.24 -3.50
C THR A 95 6.18 -0.76 -2.28
N LEU A 96 5.59 -1.67 -1.49
CA LEU A 96 4.91 -1.27 -0.25
C LEU A 96 5.85 -0.68 0.81
N ARG A 97 7.08 -1.18 0.90
CA ARG A 97 8.10 -0.66 1.82
C ARG A 97 8.67 0.69 1.39
N GLU A 98 8.56 1.02 0.10
CA GLU A 98 9.05 2.30 -0.37
C GLU A 98 8.26 3.44 0.27
N PRO A 99 8.93 4.51 0.72
CA PRO A 99 8.25 5.70 1.23
C PRO A 99 7.35 6.30 0.15
N LEU A 100 6.09 6.61 0.48
CA LEU A 100 5.20 7.51 -0.31
C LEU A 100 5.96 8.67 -0.99
N LYS A 101 5.76 8.82 -2.29
CA LYS A 101 6.40 9.85 -3.11
C LYS A 101 5.39 10.93 -3.49
N MET A 102 5.90 12.08 -3.93
CA MET A 102 5.06 13.12 -4.51
C MET A 102 4.27 12.55 -5.69
N ASN A 103 2.99 12.88 -5.78
CA ASN A 103 2.02 12.39 -6.75
C ASN A 103 1.50 10.96 -6.56
N ASP A 104 1.92 10.23 -5.51
CA ASP A 104 1.31 8.94 -5.19
C ASP A 104 -0.19 9.15 -4.88
N GLU A 105 -1.04 8.30 -5.46
CA GLU A 105 -2.45 8.20 -5.10
C GLU A 105 -2.58 7.39 -3.82
N VAL A 106 -3.42 7.85 -2.89
CA VAL A 106 -3.53 7.29 -1.54
C VAL A 106 -4.97 7.27 -1.04
N GLN A 107 -5.23 6.37 -0.10
CA GLN A 107 -6.48 6.20 0.63
C GLN A 107 -6.20 6.17 2.12
N TRP A 108 -7.20 6.46 2.95
CA TRP A 108 -7.13 6.18 4.37
C TRP A 108 -6.95 4.68 4.64
N ARG A 109 -6.09 4.35 5.63
CA ARG A 109 -6.09 3.01 6.21
C ARG A 109 -7.27 2.87 7.17
N LYS A 110 -7.94 1.72 7.18
CA LYS A 110 -9.17 1.53 7.97
C LYS A 110 -8.95 1.68 9.48
N ASP A 111 -7.82 1.18 9.97
CA ASP A 111 -7.35 1.29 11.36
C ASP A 111 -7.02 2.74 11.76
N ALA A 112 -6.58 3.56 10.79
CA ALA A 112 -6.32 4.97 11.04
C ALA A 112 -7.61 5.78 11.20
N ILE A 113 -8.67 5.49 10.43
CA ILE A 113 -9.88 6.33 10.37
C ILE A 113 -10.44 6.66 11.75
N GLU A 114 -10.56 5.68 12.65
CA GLU A 114 -11.09 5.88 14.01
C GLU A 114 -10.32 6.96 14.80
N HIS A 115 -9.01 7.08 14.56
CA HIS A 115 -8.12 8.03 15.24
C HIS A 115 -8.14 9.43 14.62
N TYR A 116 -8.46 9.55 13.33
CA TYR A 116 -8.31 10.82 12.58
C TYR A 116 -9.63 11.46 12.16
N TRP A 117 -10.75 10.72 12.10
CA TRP A 117 -11.99 11.22 11.49
C TRP A 117 -12.52 12.49 12.16
N ARG A 118 -12.49 12.57 13.50
CA ARG A 118 -12.98 13.74 14.25
C ARG A 118 -12.22 15.01 13.87
N ASN A 119 -10.91 14.93 13.78
CA ASN A 119 -10.09 16.07 13.40
C ASN A 119 -10.20 16.36 11.89
N PHE A 120 -10.38 15.33 11.06
CA PHE A 120 -10.60 15.50 9.62
C PHE A 120 -11.86 16.33 9.32
N VAL A 121 -12.92 16.20 10.12
CA VAL A 121 -14.14 17.04 10.01
C VAL A 121 -13.78 18.54 10.01
N GLN A 122 -12.87 18.97 10.89
CA GLN A 122 -12.48 20.37 10.98
C GLN A 122 -11.83 20.86 9.68
N CYS A 123 -10.95 20.05 9.07
CA CYS A 123 -10.35 20.38 7.79
C CYS A 123 -11.35 20.34 6.62
N VAL A 124 -12.42 19.55 6.72
CA VAL A 124 -13.50 19.54 5.73
C VAL A 124 -14.33 20.82 5.82
N VAL A 125 -14.60 21.30 7.04
CA VAL A 125 -15.36 22.53 7.30
C VAL A 125 -14.54 23.79 6.97
N ASP A 126 -13.26 23.82 7.35
CA ASP A 126 -12.31 24.88 6.99
C ASP A 126 -11.08 24.31 6.26
N ASN A 127 -11.06 24.48 4.94
CA ASN A 127 -9.94 24.08 4.07
C ASN A 127 -8.66 24.90 4.30
N SER A 128 -8.72 25.99 5.08
CA SER A 128 -7.53 26.73 5.52
C SER A 128 -6.76 25.99 6.62
N LEU A 129 -7.43 25.08 7.34
CA LEU A 129 -6.81 24.21 8.33
C LEU A 129 -6.03 23.12 7.63
N LYS A 130 -4.82 22.88 8.10
CA LYS A 130 -4.02 21.72 7.77
C LYS A 130 -3.83 21.01 9.11
N MET A 131 -4.36 19.80 9.25
CA MET A 131 -4.25 19.01 10.48
C MET A 131 -2.91 19.22 11.20
N PRO A 132 -2.94 19.62 12.47
CA PRO A 132 -2.42 18.68 13.44
C PRO A 132 -3.35 18.51 14.65
N PHE A 133 -3.04 17.52 15.49
CA PHE A 133 -3.68 17.34 16.79
C PHE A 133 -3.49 18.60 17.65
N THR A 134 -4.57 19.07 18.27
CA THR A 134 -4.55 20.20 19.19
C THR A 134 -4.18 19.74 20.60
N PHE A 135 -3.38 20.56 21.28
CA PHE A 135 -2.93 20.33 22.64
C PHE A 135 -3.12 21.62 23.45
N GLU A 136 -3.48 21.47 24.72
CA GLU A 136 -3.51 22.55 25.68
C GLU A 136 -2.40 22.32 26.73
N LYS A 137 -1.54 23.31 26.94
CA LYS A 137 -0.53 23.29 28.01
C LYS A 137 -0.43 24.67 28.62
N ASN A 138 -0.58 24.75 29.94
CA ASN A 138 -0.45 26.01 30.70
C ASN A 138 -1.31 27.15 30.11
N SER A 139 -2.56 26.84 29.70
CA SER A 139 -3.49 27.80 29.07
C SER A 139 -3.06 28.36 27.70
N HIS A 140 -2.06 27.74 27.05
CA HIS A 140 -1.73 27.96 25.65
C HIS A 140 -2.25 26.81 24.80
N PHE A 141 -2.99 27.15 23.74
CA PHE A 141 -3.36 26.22 22.68
C PHE A 141 -2.23 26.18 21.65
N PHE A 142 -1.81 24.98 21.27
CA PHE A 142 -0.87 24.77 20.17
C PHE A 142 -1.29 23.51 19.42
N ALA A 143 -0.94 23.44 18.14
CA ALA A 143 -1.34 22.36 17.28
C ALA A 143 -0.06 21.70 16.75
N LYS A 144 0.13 20.40 17.00
CA LYS A 144 1.40 19.70 16.71
C LYS A 144 1.19 18.33 16.07
N CYS A 145 1.93 18.04 15.01
CA CYS A 145 1.85 16.71 14.39
C CYS A 145 2.56 15.67 15.28
N ILE A 146 1.86 14.58 15.61
CA ILE A 146 2.40 13.49 16.45
C ILE A 146 3.60 12.78 15.83
N ALA A 147 3.77 12.86 14.50
CA ALA A 147 4.78 12.09 13.77
C ALA A 147 6.00 12.90 13.29
N CYS A 148 5.88 14.21 13.03
CA CYS A 148 7.02 15.04 12.59
C CYS A 148 7.32 16.22 13.52
N SER A 149 6.58 16.37 14.63
CA SER A 149 6.74 17.46 15.60
C SER A 149 6.64 18.89 15.05
N GLU A 150 6.14 19.06 13.83
CA GLU A 150 5.88 20.38 13.24
C GLU A 150 4.76 21.08 14.00
N GLU A 151 5.02 22.33 14.39
CA GLU A 151 4.10 23.20 15.11
C GLU A 151 3.30 24.04 14.11
N TYR A 152 2.01 24.17 14.39
CA TYR A 152 1.07 24.94 13.58
C TYR A 152 0.43 25.99 14.47
N ASP A 153 0.28 27.19 13.90
CA ASP A 153 -0.54 28.23 14.50
C ASP A 153 -1.98 27.71 14.59
N PRO A 154 -2.55 27.58 15.81
CA PRO A 154 -3.96 27.26 15.97
C PRO A 154 -4.77 28.45 15.45
N LYS A 155 -5.03 28.47 14.15
CA LYS A 155 -5.90 29.46 13.53
C LYS A 155 -7.20 29.55 14.33
N THR A 156 -7.76 30.76 14.40
CA THR A 156 -9.06 31.06 15.04
C THR A 156 -10.22 30.20 14.53
N SER A 157 -10.05 29.47 13.42
CA SER A 157 -11.01 28.49 12.91
C SER A 157 -11.04 27.15 13.68
N ASN A 158 -10.12 26.90 14.61
CA ASN A 158 -10.27 25.83 15.60
C ASN A 158 -11.35 26.16 16.67
N VAL A 159 -11.96 27.35 16.61
CA VAL A 159 -13.02 27.84 17.51
C VAL A 159 -14.42 27.52 16.98
N TYR A 160 -14.57 26.91 15.79
CA TYR A 160 -15.89 26.45 15.34
C TYR A 160 -16.33 25.25 16.18
N ASP A 161 -17.45 25.42 16.89
CA ASP A 161 -18.15 24.34 17.59
C ASP A 161 -18.85 23.45 16.55
N VAL A 162 -18.06 22.61 15.87
CA VAL A 162 -18.61 21.61 14.97
C VAL A 162 -19.11 20.47 15.82
N HIS A 163 -20.43 20.21 15.78
CA HIS A 163 -21.00 19.02 16.41
C HIS A 163 -20.53 17.76 15.67
N VAL A 164 -19.37 17.25 16.07
CA VAL A 164 -18.62 16.20 15.35
C VAL A 164 -19.45 14.92 15.18
N ASP A 165 -20.37 14.64 16.11
CA ASP A 165 -21.18 13.42 16.07
C ASP A 165 -22.20 13.42 14.92
N ASP A 166 -22.59 14.59 14.40
CA ASP A 166 -23.43 14.73 13.20
C ASP A 166 -22.69 14.28 11.93
N TRP A 167 -21.35 14.25 11.99
CA TRP A 167 -20.46 13.88 10.90
C TRP A 167 -19.94 12.46 11.01
N SER A 168 -20.54 11.61 11.86
CA SER A 168 -20.16 10.19 11.99
C SER A 168 -20.17 9.43 10.65
N ALA A 169 -21.05 9.81 9.71
CA ALA A 169 -21.08 9.26 8.35
C ALA A 169 -19.80 9.58 7.54
N LEU A 170 -19.07 10.65 7.88
CA LEU A 170 -17.81 11.00 7.23
C LEU A 170 -16.76 9.90 7.45
N ALA A 171 -16.72 9.27 8.62
CA ALA A 171 -15.78 8.19 8.90
C ALA A 171 -15.96 7.03 7.90
N HIS A 172 -17.21 6.70 7.55
CA HIS A 172 -17.48 5.71 6.51
C HIS A 172 -17.03 6.20 5.12
N HIS A 173 -17.29 7.46 4.78
CA HIS A 173 -16.88 8.04 3.50
C HIS A 173 -15.34 8.11 3.34
N MET A 174 -14.60 8.35 4.42
CA MET A 174 -13.14 8.33 4.42
C MET A 174 -12.56 7.00 3.90
N ILE A 175 -13.29 5.89 4.10
CA ILE A 175 -12.85 4.57 3.61
C ILE A 175 -12.68 4.59 2.09
N SER A 176 -13.57 5.23 1.34
CA SER A 176 -13.51 5.30 -0.14
C SER A 176 -12.86 6.57 -0.68
N LEU A 177 -12.58 7.55 0.17
CA LEU A 177 -12.06 8.85 -0.23
C LEU A 177 -10.60 8.74 -0.70
N LYS A 178 -10.37 9.10 -1.96
CA LYS A 178 -9.02 9.10 -2.54
C LYS A 178 -8.36 10.45 -2.40
N GLY A 179 -7.05 10.43 -2.35
CA GLY A 179 -6.24 11.64 -2.34
C GLY A 179 -4.93 11.45 -3.08
N LYS A 180 -4.22 12.56 -3.26
CA LYS A 180 -2.93 12.61 -3.91
C LYS A 180 -1.91 13.28 -3.01
N VAL A 181 -0.73 12.69 -2.89
CA VAL A 181 0.38 13.28 -2.14
C VAL A 181 0.88 14.52 -2.88
N ILE A 182 0.71 15.69 -2.27
CA ILE A 182 1.16 16.96 -2.84
C ILE A 182 2.54 17.39 -2.32
N GLN A 183 2.91 16.95 -1.12
CA GLN A 183 4.19 17.25 -0.50
C GLN A 183 4.60 16.12 0.45
N VAL A 184 5.88 15.79 0.48
CA VAL A 184 6.46 14.88 1.49
C VAL A 184 7.13 15.74 2.56
N ILE A 185 6.84 15.45 3.83
CA ILE A 185 7.34 16.22 4.98
C ILE A 185 8.28 15.32 5.78
N GLY A 186 9.58 15.60 5.67
CA GLY A 186 10.62 14.77 6.28
C GLY A 186 10.52 13.31 5.84
N GLN A 187 10.67 12.39 6.79
CA GLN A 187 10.55 10.95 6.54
C GLN A 187 9.25 10.34 7.05
N THR A 188 8.51 11.02 7.93
CA THR A 188 7.39 10.44 8.68
C THR A 188 6.02 10.88 8.20
N CYS A 189 5.94 11.97 7.42
CA CYS A 189 4.68 12.61 7.08
C CYS A 189 4.51 12.96 5.61
N VAL A 190 3.26 13.19 5.22
CA VAL A 190 2.86 13.64 3.89
C VAL A 190 1.72 14.66 3.99
N MET A 191 1.69 15.59 3.04
CA MET A 191 0.53 16.44 2.78
C MET A 191 -0.27 15.80 1.65
N VAL A 192 -1.55 15.53 1.90
CA VAL A 192 -2.46 14.87 0.96
C VAL A 192 -3.58 15.81 0.60
N LYS A 193 -3.87 15.97 -0.69
CA LYS A 193 -5.07 16.64 -1.18
C LYS A 193 -6.09 15.58 -1.59
N PHE A 194 -7.23 15.55 -0.90
CA PHE A 194 -8.31 14.61 -1.17
C PHE A 194 -9.27 15.14 -2.25
N GLU A 195 -10.06 14.23 -2.85
CA GLU A 195 -11.03 14.54 -3.91
C GLU A 195 -12.12 15.53 -3.48
N ASN A 196 -12.43 15.60 -2.19
CA ASN A 196 -13.33 16.59 -1.60
C ASN A 196 -12.69 17.99 -1.44
N ASN A 197 -11.53 18.23 -2.06
CA ASN A 197 -10.69 19.43 -1.97
C ASN A 197 -10.05 19.70 -0.59
N THR A 198 -10.23 18.82 0.39
CA THR A 198 -9.59 18.95 1.70
C THR A 198 -8.10 18.62 1.61
N THR A 199 -7.26 19.47 2.20
CA THR A 199 -5.80 19.27 2.25
C THR A 199 -5.36 19.00 3.68
N VAL A 200 -4.68 17.87 3.89
CA VAL A 200 -4.38 17.38 5.23
C VAL A 200 -2.95 16.91 5.34
N HIS A 201 -2.31 17.31 6.44
CA HIS A 201 -1.05 16.73 6.88
C HIS A 201 -1.32 15.45 7.66
N LEU A 202 -0.74 14.34 7.21
CA LEU A 202 -0.92 13.03 7.83
C LEU A 202 0.43 12.33 8.03
N PRO A 203 0.57 11.56 9.12
CA PRO A 203 1.58 10.53 9.18
C PRO A 203 1.43 9.58 8.00
N ARG A 204 2.54 9.07 7.48
CA ARG A 204 2.52 8.09 6.38
C ARG A 204 1.72 6.84 6.73
N THR A 205 1.70 6.51 8.02
CA THR A 205 0.94 5.41 8.61
C THR A 205 -0.58 5.68 8.68
N ALA A 206 -1.08 6.85 8.30
CA ALA A 206 -2.53 7.08 8.24
C ALA A 206 -3.11 6.68 6.87
N VAL A 207 -2.27 6.54 5.84
CA VAL A 207 -2.70 6.34 4.45
C VAL A 207 -1.95 5.19 3.77
N LYS A 208 -2.58 4.57 2.78
CA LYS A 208 -2.01 3.52 1.93
C LYS A 208 -2.06 3.95 0.47
N ARG A 209 -1.15 3.43 -0.36
CA ARG A 209 -1.21 3.67 -1.81
C ARG A 209 -2.45 3.04 -2.44
N ILE A 210 -3.04 3.75 -3.40
CA ILE A 210 -4.07 3.23 -4.30
C ILE A 210 -3.41 2.93 -5.64
N GLY A 211 -3.72 1.77 -6.19
CA GLY A 211 -3.26 1.34 -7.50
C GLY A 211 -2.97 -0.15 -7.51
N ASN A 212 -2.93 -0.74 -8.71
CA ASN A 212 -2.40 -2.08 -8.85
C ASN A 212 -0.89 -2.02 -8.57
N LEU A 213 -0.44 -2.71 -7.51
CA LEU A 213 0.97 -2.71 -7.13
C LEU A 213 1.87 -3.28 -8.24
N LEU A 214 1.32 -4.15 -9.10
CA LEU A 214 2.01 -4.61 -10.30
C LEU A 214 2.43 -3.42 -11.17
N ASP A 215 1.47 -2.58 -11.54
CA ASP A 215 1.69 -1.41 -12.39
C ASP A 215 2.60 -0.37 -11.72
N LEU A 216 2.56 -0.27 -10.39
CA LEU A 216 3.44 0.62 -9.62
C LEU A 216 4.88 0.10 -9.56
N SER A 217 5.04 -1.22 -9.49
CA SER A 217 6.35 -1.88 -9.47
C SER A 217 7.05 -1.83 -10.84
N ASP A 218 6.30 -1.91 -11.95
CA ASP A 218 6.83 -1.79 -13.30
C ASP A 218 7.30 -0.36 -13.62
N LYS A 219 6.71 0.65 -12.98
CA LYS A 219 7.16 2.05 -13.11
C LYS A 219 8.47 2.31 -12.38
N THR A 220 8.70 1.63 -11.24
CA THR A 220 9.91 1.81 -10.42
C THR A 220 11.13 1.14 -11.05
N THR A 221 10.97 -0.03 -11.69
CA THR A 221 12.05 -0.68 -12.44
C THR A 221 12.51 0.12 -13.65
N ASN A 222 11.59 0.79 -14.35
CA ASN A 222 11.92 1.62 -15.53
C ASN A 222 12.60 2.96 -15.19
N THR A 223 12.47 3.48 -13.97
CA THR A 223 13.10 4.77 -13.60
C THR A 223 14.59 4.65 -13.29
N SER A 224 15.10 3.44 -12.97
CA SER A 224 16.53 3.18 -12.74
C SER A 224 17.36 3.01 -14.03
N ALA A 225 16.74 3.06 -15.23
CA ALA A 225 17.40 2.79 -16.50
C ALA A 225 17.75 4.04 -17.35
N ARG A 226 17.73 5.25 -16.79
CA ARG A 226 18.18 6.45 -17.53
C ARG A 226 19.70 6.61 -17.41
N LYS A 227 20.43 5.97 -18.33
CA LYS A 227 21.89 6.11 -18.53
C LYS A 227 22.28 7.60 -18.60
N GLN A 228 23.32 7.96 -17.86
CA GLN A 228 24.03 9.25 -18.01
C GLN A 228 24.52 9.40 -19.46
N PRO A 229 24.45 10.59 -20.08
CA PRO A 229 25.10 10.84 -21.35
C PRO A 229 26.62 10.83 -21.16
N LEU A 230 27.31 10.02 -21.95
CA LEU A 230 28.76 10.08 -22.13
C LEU A 230 29.12 11.48 -22.66
N THR A 231 29.75 12.29 -21.83
CA THR A 231 30.40 13.53 -22.26
C THR A 231 31.67 13.17 -23.03
N SER A 232 31.60 13.20 -24.35
CA SER A 232 32.76 13.22 -25.23
C SER A 232 33.40 14.61 -25.18
N THR A 233 34.48 14.76 -24.43
CA THR A 233 35.40 15.91 -24.53
C THR A 233 36.18 15.80 -25.84
N ALA A 234 35.82 16.60 -26.84
CA ALA A 234 36.67 16.83 -28.01
C ALA A 234 37.84 17.74 -27.62
N SER A 235 39.07 17.23 -27.76
CA SER A 235 40.30 18.00 -27.61
C SER A 235 40.51 18.85 -28.87
N VAL A 236 40.65 20.16 -28.67
CA VAL A 236 41.08 21.11 -29.69
C VAL A 236 42.57 20.90 -29.99
N ARG A 237 42.92 20.87 -31.28
CA ARG A 237 44.23 21.23 -31.82
C ARG A 237 44.01 22.18 -32.98
#